data_AF-A0A7K3AL67-F1
#
_entry.id   AF-A0A7K3AL67-F1
#
_cell.length_a   1.000
_cell.length_b   1.000
_cell.length_c   1.000
_cell.angle_alpha   90.00
_cell.angle_beta   90.00
_cell.angle_gamma   90.00
#
_symmetry.space_group_name_H-M   'P 1'
#
loop_
_entity.id
_entity.type
_entity.pdbx_description
1 polymer ?
#
loop_
_entity_poly.entity_id
_entity_poly.type
_entity_poly.pdbx_seq_one_letter_code
_entity_poly.pdbx_strand_id
1 'polypeptide(L)'
;MENFPATEGSVKVTVYLATGTLNDLSGLAAYLAAELNRAKAHSMADTRGLDRRTAAARRARWELQKEQLRRAGQLFDSRRALVTAGLAQVITERGWDQQHLPTVPGQFRGRWVGSVNIGFSEQISVDLPADLVKRARAGCYHYSRLATDALHKWHERNPRATPTRPNRPGCDPEEYAEYTRLTDMVVTPGAIWRDAVKTGITMAQELSST
;
A
#
# COMPACT_ATOMS: atom_id res chain seq x y z
N MET A 1 5.33 -20.54 -14.49
CA MET A 1 4.32 -20.53 -13.40
C MET A 1 4.98 -19.93 -12.17
N GLU A 2 4.77 -18.64 -11.94
CA GLU A 2 5.24 -17.98 -10.73
C GLU A 2 4.43 -18.51 -9.54
N ASN A 3 5.10 -19.22 -8.63
CA ASN A 3 4.54 -19.67 -7.37
C ASN A 3 4.41 -18.45 -6.44
N PHE A 4 3.27 -17.78 -6.48
CA PHE A 4 2.92 -16.82 -5.42
C PHE A 4 2.74 -17.61 -4.11
N PRO A 5 3.45 -17.25 -3.03
CA PRO A 5 3.31 -17.96 -1.75
C PRO A 5 1.88 -17.86 -1.22
N ALA A 6 1.46 -18.85 -0.43
CA ALA A 6 0.16 -18.85 0.24
C ALA A 6 -0.07 -17.52 0.98
N THR A 7 -1.24 -16.90 0.79
CA THR A 7 -1.61 -15.65 1.43
C THR A 7 -1.46 -15.74 2.95
N GLU A 8 -0.50 -15.02 3.52
CA GLU A 8 -0.22 -14.96 4.98
C GLU A 8 -1.29 -14.19 5.80
N GLY A 9 -2.55 -14.24 5.37
CA GLY A 9 -3.65 -13.44 5.93
C GLY A 9 -3.67 -11.99 5.45
N SER A 10 -4.39 -11.14 6.16
CA SER A 10 -4.52 -9.70 5.85
C SER A 10 -4.15 -8.82 7.03
N VAL A 11 -3.64 -7.62 6.74
CA VAL A 11 -3.27 -6.59 7.71
C VAL A 11 -4.08 -5.33 7.41
N LYS A 12 -4.75 -4.79 8.44
CA LYS A 12 -5.44 -3.51 8.33
C LYS A 12 -4.44 -2.37 8.21
N VAL A 13 -4.59 -1.56 7.16
CA VAL A 13 -3.76 -0.38 6.88
C VAL A 13 -4.66 0.84 6.77
N THR A 14 -4.30 1.91 7.48
CA THR A 14 -4.91 3.22 7.33
C THR A 14 -4.04 4.08 6.42
N VAL A 15 -4.66 4.65 5.39
CA VAL A 15 -4.00 5.51 4.40
C VAL A 15 -4.59 6.91 4.51
N TYR A 16 -3.73 7.91 4.68
CA TYR A 16 -4.11 9.32 4.61
C TYR A 16 -3.94 9.81 3.17
N LEU A 17 -4.96 10.45 2.63
CA LEU A 17 -5.12 10.77 1.21
C LEU A 17 -5.26 12.28 1.00
N ALA A 18 -4.92 12.71 -0.23
CA ALA A 18 -5.14 14.08 -0.65
C ALA A 18 -6.64 14.33 -0.85
N THR A 19 -7.08 15.57 -0.66
CA THR A 19 -8.46 15.99 -0.89
C THR A 19 -8.92 15.61 -2.30
N GLY A 20 -10.13 15.06 -2.41
CA GLY A 20 -10.73 14.63 -3.67
C GLY A 20 -10.54 13.15 -3.99
N THR A 21 -9.61 12.45 -3.34
CA THR A 21 -9.37 11.02 -3.60
C THR A 21 -10.60 10.17 -3.27
N LEU A 22 -11.35 10.52 -2.23
CA LEU A 22 -12.61 9.86 -1.89
C LEU A 22 -13.70 10.10 -2.95
N ASN A 23 -13.68 11.24 -3.64
CA ASN A 23 -14.60 11.51 -4.75
C ASN A 23 -14.24 10.63 -5.95
N ASP A 24 -12.96 10.51 -6.28
CA ASP A 24 -12.49 9.61 -7.36
C ASP A 24 -12.90 8.16 -7.08
N LEU A 25 -12.70 7.70 -5.85
CA LEU A 25 -13.14 6.36 -5.42
C LEU A 25 -14.66 6.18 -5.50
N SER A 26 -15.43 7.24 -5.21
CA SER A 26 -16.89 7.19 -5.29
C SER A 26 -17.37 7.17 -6.74
N GLY A 27 -16.66 7.85 -7.65
CA GLY A 27 -16.91 7.79 -9.09
C GLY A 27 -16.80 6.38 -9.68
N LEU A 28 -16.01 5.49 -9.04
CA LEU A 28 -15.86 4.10 -9.45
C LEU A 28 -16.94 3.14 -8.92
N ALA A 29 -17.90 3.62 -8.11
CA ALA A 29 -18.84 2.74 -7.41
C ALA A 29 -19.64 1.80 -8.34
N ALA A 30 -20.12 2.31 -9.48
CA ALA A 30 -20.86 1.50 -10.46
C ALA A 30 -19.98 0.42 -11.10
N TYR A 31 -18.74 0.76 -11.45
CA TYR A 31 -17.76 -0.18 -12.00
C TYR A 31 -17.42 -1.29 -10.99
N LEU A 32 -17.11 -0.94 -9.73
CA LEU A 32 -16.82 -1.93 -8.69
C LEU A 32 -18.02 -2.86 -8.44
N ALA A 33 -19.25 -2.33 -8.50
CA ALA A 33 -20.46 -3.14 -8.37
C ALA A 33 -20.65 -4.11 -9.55
N ALA A 34 -20.36 -3.68 -10.78
CA ALA A 34 -20.37 -4.54 -11.96
C ALA A 34 -19.33 -5.68 -11.85
N GLU A 35 -18.11 -5.35 -11.42
CA GLU A 35 -17.04 -6.32 -11.18
C GLU A 35 -17.38 -7.32 -10.07
N LEU A 36 -18.02 -6.86 -8.99
CA LEU A 36 -18.54 -7.74 -7.96
C LEU A 36 -19.60 -8.71 -8.49
N ASN A 37 -20.51 -8.23 -9.35
CA ASN A 37 -21.52 -9.09 -9.97
C ASN A 37 -20.88 -10.09 -10.93
N ARG A 38 -19.87 -9.69 -11.71
CA ARG A 38 -19.07 -10.58 -12.56
C ARG A 38 -18.40 -11.68 -11.74
N ALA A 39 -17.80 -11.34 -10.60
CA ALA A 39 -17.19 -12.31 -9.69
C ALA A 39 -18.22 -13.29 -9.09
N LYS A 40 -19.42 -12.82 -8.75
CA LYS A 40 -20.52 -13.67 -8.24
C LYS A 40 -21.07 -14.62 -9.30
N ALA A 41 -21.09 -14.20 -10.56
CA ALA A 41 -21.56 -15.02 -11.69
C ALA A 41 -20.54 -16.07 -12.13
N HIS A 42 -19.31 -16.03 -11.63
CA HIS A 42 -18.27 -17.00 -11.98
C HIS A 42 -18.67 -18.43 -11.56
N SER A 43 -18.40 -19.42 -12.42
CA SER A 43 -18.83 -20.81 -12.21
C SER A 43 -18.31 -21.41 -10.89
N MET A 44 -17.12 -21.00 -10.45
CA MET A 44 -16.56 -21.44 -9.16
C MET A 44 -17.22 -20.82 -7.93
N ALA A 45 -17.99 -19.74 -8.09
CA ALA A 45 -18.77 -19.14 -7.01
C ALA A 45 -20.04 -19.97 -6.71
N ASP A 46 -20.56 -20.74 -7.67
CA ASP A 46 -21.74 -21.56 -7.46
C ASP A 46 -21.41 -22.84 -6.67
N THR A 47 -22.08 -22.97 -5.53
CA THR A 47 -21.98 -24.14 -4.63
C THR A 47 -23.32 -24.87 -4.45
N ARG A 48 -24.36 -24.53 -5.22
CA ARG A 48 -25.66 -25.20 -5.12
C ARG A 48 -25.53 -26.68 -5.48
N GLY A 49 -26.22 -27.53 -4.73
CA GLY A 49 -26.21 -28.99 -4.93
C GLY A 49 -24.93 -29.71 -4.49
N LEU A 50 -23.92 -29.00 -3.98
CA LEU A 50 -22.71 -29.62 -3.43
C LEU A 50 -22.90 -29.98 -1.95
N ASP A 51 -22.25 -31.05 -1.50
CA ASP A 51 -22.11 -31.34 -0.08
C ASP A 51 -21.24 -30.27 0.63
N ARG A 52 -21.32 -30.22 1.96
CA ARG A 52 -20.65 -29.21 2.77
C ARG A 52 -19.13 -29.18 2.58
N ARG A 53 -18.48 -30.33 2.48
CA ARG A 53 -17.01 -30.43 2.37
C ARG A 53 -16.58 -29.94 0.99
N THR A 54 -17.27 -30.37 -0.07
CA THR A 54 -16.99 -29.94 -1.43
C THR A 54 -17.28 -28.45 -1.64
N ALA A 55 -18.39 -27.94 -1.09
CA ALA A 55 -18.70 -26.51 -1.12
C ALA A 55 -17.63 -25.67 -0.42
N ALA A 56 -17.14 -26.10 0.75
CA ALA A 56 -16.07 -25.43 1.46
C ALA A 56 -14.75 -25.41 0.67
N ALA A 57 -14.35 -26.55 0.10
CA ALA A 57 -13.16 -26.65 -0.72
C ALA A 57 -13.24 -25.77 -1.98
N ARG A 58 -14.40 -25.74 -2.65
CA ARG A 58 -14.65 -24.88 -3.81
C ARG A 58 -14.56 -23.40 -3.46
N ARG A 59 -15.18 -22.97 -2.36
CA ARG A 59 -15.08 -21.58 -1.87
C ARG A 59 -13.63 -21.21 -1.56
N ALA A 60 -12.90 -22.05 -0.86
CA ALA A 60 -11.48 -21.80 -0.56
C ALA A 60 -10.66 -21.61 -1.84
N ARG A 61 -10.86 -22.48 -2.84
CA ARG A 61 -10.20 -22.36 -4.15
C ARG A 61 -10.60 -21.06 -4.88
N TRP A 62 -11.88 -20.69 -4.82
CA TRP A 62 -12.35 -19.45 -5.43
C TRP A 62 -11.79 -18.21 -4.74
N GLU A 63 -11.69 -18.19 -3.41
CA GLU A 63 -11.06 -17.07 -2.68
C GLU A 63 -9.58 -16.90 -3.06
N LEU A 64 -8.83 -18.00 -3.18
CA LEU A 64 -7.43 -17.96 -3.64
C LEU A 64 -7.31 -17.38 -5.06
N GLN A 65 -8.18 -17.82 -5.98
CA GLN A 65 -8.18 -17.32 -7.34
C GLN A 65 -8.59 -15.85 -7.41
N LYS A 66 -9.61 -15.41 -6.66
CA LYS A 66 -9.98 -13.99 -6.58
C LYS A 66 -8.81 -13.15 -6.11
N GLU A 67 -8.10 -13.59 -5.09
CA GLU A 67 -6.94 -12.86 -4.59
C GLU A 67 -5.84 -12.74 -5.66
N GLN A 68 -5.58 -13.79 -6.45
CA GLN A 68 -4.66 -13.73 -7.60
C GLN A 68 -5.15 -12.73 -8.66
N LEU A 69 -6.43 -12.78 -9.03
CA LEU A 69 -7.01 -11.85 -10.01
C LEU A 69 -6.93 -10.39 -9.52
N ARG A 70 -7.20 -10.14 -8.24
CA ARG A 70 -7.10 -8.80 -7.63
C ARG A 70 -5.67 -8.28 -7.67
N ARG A 71 -4.68 -9.12 -7.30
CA ARG A 71 -3.26 -8.75 -7.37
C ARG A 71 -2.80 -8.42 -8.79
N ALA A 72 -3.29 -9.18 -9.77
CA ALA A 72 -2.97 -8.97 -11.17
C ALA A 72 -3.72 -7.79 -11.81
N GLY A 73 -4.57 -7.07 -11.06
CA GLY A 73 -5.40 -5.99 -11.63
C GLY A 73 -6.46 -6.48 -12.62
N GLN A 74 -6.92 -7.72 -12.48
CA GLN A 74 -7.92 -8.37 -13.35
C GLN A 74 -9.31 -8.49 -12.70
N LEU A 75 -9.43 -8.06 -11.44
CA LEU A 75 -10.70 -8.03 -10.72
C LEU A 75 -10.71 -6.86 -9.71
N PHE A 76 -11.64 -5.93 -9.90
CA PHE A 76 -11.85 -4.77 -9.02
C PHE A 76 -13.21 -4.83 -8.33
N ASP A 77 -13.46 -5.89 -7.55
CA ASP A 77 -14.76 -6.11 -6.89
C ASP A 77 -14.94 -5.34 -5.56
N SER A 78 -13.93 -4.58 -5.13
CA SER A 78 -13.92 -3.86 -3.86
C SER A 78 -12.81 -2.81 -3.78
N ARG A 79 -12.91 -1.89 -2.83
CA ARG A 79 -11.81 -0.96 -2.50
C ARG A 79 -10.53 -1.71 -2.10
N ARG A 80 -10.66 -2.83 -1.37
CA ARG A 80 -9.52 -3.72 -1.06
C ARG A 80 -8.85 -4.20 -2.33
N ALA A 81 -9.62 -4.74 -3.28
CA ALA A 81 -9.09 -5.24 -4.55
C ALA A 81 -8.33 -4.16 -5.30
N LEU A 82 -8.89 -2.94 -5.37
CA LEU A 82 -8.26 -1.79 -5.99
C LEU A 82 -6.90 -1.46 -5.36
N VAL A 83 -6.84 -1.33 -4.04
CA VAL A 83 -5.58 -0.99 -3.35
C VAL A 83 -4.59 -2.16 -3.40
N THR A 84 -5.06 -3.42 -3.40
CA THR A 84 -4.21 -4.60 -3.59
C THR A 84 -3.54 -4.59 -4.96
N ALA A 85 -4.30 -4.33 -6.04
CA ALA A 85 -3.77 -4.25 -7.40
C ALA A 85 -2.71 -3.14 -7.52
N GLY A 86 -3.07 -1.92 -7.07
CA GLY A 86 -2.16 -0.78 -7.11
C GLY A 86 -0.91 -1.00 -6.27
N LEU A 87 -1.01 -1.65 -5.11
CA LEU A 87 0.16 -1.98 -4.29
C LEU A 87 1.08 -3.01 -4.98
N ALA A 88 0.50 -4.03 -5.60
CA ALA A 88 1.27 -5.01 -6.37
C ALA A 88 2.02 -4.35 -7.53
N GLN A 89 1.35 -3.44 -8.26
CA GLN A 89 1.96 -2.66 -9.33
C GLN A 89 3.10 -1.77 -8.82
N VAL A 90 2.89 -1.00 -7.74
CA VAL A 90 3.94 -0.14 -7.15
C VAL A 90 5.16 -0.95 -6.68
N ILE A 91 4.95 -2.14 -6.12
CA ILE A 91 6.05 -3.04 -5.72
C ILE A 91 6.83 -3.50 -6.95
N THR A 92 6.12 -3.86 -8.03
CA THR A 92 6.70 -4.35 -9.29
C THR A 92 7.49 -3.26 -10.00
N GLU A 93 6.93 -2.04 -10.11
CA GLU A 93 7.59 -0.88 -10.74
C GLU A 93 8.89 -0.49 -10.02
N ARG A 94 8.96 -0.73 -8.71
CA ARG A 94 10.16 -0.50 -7.90
C ARG A 94 11.12 -1.70 -7.90
N GLY A 95 10.77 -2.80 -8.57
CA GLY A 95 11.54 -4.05 -8.62
C GLY A 95 11.68 -4.75 -7.28
N TRP A 96 10.81 -4.45 -6.31
CA TRP A 96 10.90 -4.99 -4.95
C TRP A 96 10.42 -6.43 -4.85
N ASP A 97 9.57 -6.85 -5.78
CA ASP A 97 9.11 -8.23 -5.97
C ASP A 97 10.25 -9.18 -6.33
N GLN A 98 11.17 -8.75 -7.20
CA GLN A 98 12.32 -9.54 -7.67
C GLN A 98 13.51 -9.50 -6.70
N GLN A 99 13.57 -8.50 -5.82
CA GLN A 99 14.67 -8.34 -4.88
C GLN A 99 14.50 -9.22 -3.65
N HIS A 100 15.59 -9.88 -3.25
CA HIS A 100 15.66 -10.51 -1.94
C HIS A 100 15.91 -9.44 -0.87
N LEU A 101 14.82 -8.83 -0.41
CA LEU A 101 14.84 -7.84 0.67
C LEU A 101 14.71 -8.56 2.03
N PRO A 102 15.71 -8.47 2.92
CA PRO A 102 15.61 -9.05 4.26
C PRO A 102 14.41 -8.52 5.05
N THR A 103 13.91 -9.31 5.99
CA THR A 103 12.84 -8.89 6.90
C THR A 103 13.26 -7.67 7.71
N VAL A 104 12.35 -6.70 7.84
CA VAL A 104 12.57 -5.48 8.62
C VAL A 104 12.71 -5.82 10.12
N PRO A 105 13.75 -5.31 10.81
CA PRO A 105 13.90 -5.52 12.25
C PRO A 105 12.69 -5.00 13.04
N GLY A 106 12.28 -5.71 14.09
CA GLY A 106 11.08 -5.40 14.88
C GLY A 106 11.06 -4.00 15.51
N GLN A 107 12.22 -3.40 15.73
CA GLN A 107 12.39 -2.05 16.30
C GLN A 107 11.91 -0.91 15.38
N PHE A 108 11.69 -1.16 14.08
CA PHE A 108 11.14 -0.16 13.15
C PHE A 108 9.60 -0.13 13.14
N ARG A 109 8.96 -0.66 14.20
CA ARG A 109 7.53 -0.58 14.44
C ARG A 109 7.20 0.74 15.13
N GLY A 110 6.97 1.80 14.37
CA GLY A 110 6.64 3.12 14.90
C GLY A 110 6.45 4.16 13.81
N ARG A 111 6.41 5.44 14.21
CA ARG A 111 6.42 6.55 13.25
C ARG A 111 7.75 6.54 12.50
N TRP A 112 7.69 6.48 11.18
CA TRP A 112 8.87 6.50 10.32
C TRP A 112 9.56 7.86 10.41
N VAL A 113 10.89 7.85 10.49
CA VAL A 113 11.71 9.07 10.43
C VAL A 113 11.42 9.77 9.10
N GLY A 114 11.25 11.09 9.12
CA GLY A 114 10.88 11.87 7.94
C GLY A 114 9.42 11.73 7.48
N SER A 115 8.58 10.94 8.17
CA SER A 115 7.15 10.88 7.82
C SER A 115 6.42 12.18 8.16
N VAL A 116 5.96 12.87 7.12
CA VAL A 116 5.11 14.05 7.23
C VAL A 116 3.72 13.69 6.70
N ASN A 117 2.69 13.83 7.55
CA ASN A 117 1.29 13.62 7.19
C ASN A 117 0.54 14.94 6.94
N ILE A 118 1.27 16.05 6.78
CA ILE A 118 0.68 17.36 6.51
C ILE A 118 0.11 17.35 5.09
N GLY A 119 -1.08 17.95 4.91
CA GLY A 119 -1.72 18.07 3.59
C GLY A 119 -2.61 16.89 3.17
N PHE A 120 -2.81 15.89 4.05
CA PHE A 120 -3.70 14.75 3.79
C PHE A 120 -4.91 14.80 4.74
N SER A 121 -6.04 15.34 4.27
CA SER A 121 -7.26 15.50 5.08
C SER A 121 -8.22 14.33 5.01
N GLU A 122 -8.09 13.47 4.00
CA GLU A 122 -8.93 12.30 3.82
C GLU A 122 -8.23 11.03 4.35
N GLN A 123 -9.00 10.01 4.71
CA GLN A 123 -8.42 8.71 5.09
C GLN A 123 -9.31 7.54 4.71
N ILE A 124 -8.67 6.40 4.43
CA ILE A 124 -9.35 5.11 4.28
C ILE A 124 -8.66 4.05 5.13
N SER A 125 -9.42 3.06 5.58
CA SER A 125 -8.88 1.83 6.17
C SER A 125 -9.20 0.65 5.28
N VAL A 126 -8.18 -0.13 4.92
CA VAL A 126 -8.32 -1.31 4.05
C VAL A 126 -7.52 -2.48 4.60
N ASP A 127 -8.05 -3.70 4.47
CA ASP A 127 -7.34 -4.92 4.82
C ASP A 127 -6.55 -5.41 3.62
N LEU A 128 -5.22 -5.28 3.68
CA LEU A 128 -4.32 -5.62 2.58
C LEU A 128 -3.65 -6.98 2.82
N PRO A 129 -3.24 -7.70 1.76
CA PRO A 129 -2.51 -8.96 1.92
C PRO A 129 -1.21 -8.76 2.70
N ALA A 130 -1.01 -9.60 3.72
CA ALA A 130 0.09 -9.43 4.67
C ALA A 130 1.47 -9.49 4.00
N ASP A 131 1.63 -10.33 2.98
CA ASP A 131 2.84 -10.50 2.21
C ASP A 131 3.20 -9.24 1.41
N LEU A 132 2.22 -8.60 0.74
CA LEU A 132 2.44 -7.32 0.05
C LEU A 132 2.81 -6.20 1.03
N VAL A 133 2.14 -6.16 2.19
CA VAL A 133 2.45 -5.16 3.23
C VAL A 133 3.86 -5.37 3.77
N LYS A 134 4.26 -6.61 4.05
CA LYS A 134 5.63 -6.95 4.49
C LYS A 134 6.65 -6.55 3.43
N ARG A 135 6.38 -6.84 2.17
CA ARG A 135 7.25 -6.52 1.03
C ARG A 135 7.45 -5.02 0.88
N ALA A 136 6.36 -4.25 0.88
CA ALA A 136 6.42 -2.80 0.80
C ALA A 136 7.20 -2.18 1.97
N ARG A 137 6.98 -2.67 3.20
CA ARG A 137 7.74 -2.21 4.37
C ARG A 137 9.22 -2.55 4.28
N ALA A 138 9.57 -3.75 3.78
CA ALA A 138 10.95 -4.13 3.53
C ALA A 138 11.61 -3.24 2.47
N GLY A 139 10.90 -2.96 1.37
CA GLY A 139 11.34 -2.03 0.34
C GLY A 139 11.62 -0.64 0.89
N CYS A 140 10.65 -0.06 1.61
CA CYS A 140 10.83 1.23 2.27
C CYS A 140 12.09 1.23 3.16
N TYR A 141 12.34 0.15 3.90
CA TYR A 141 13.40 0.11 4.91
C TYR A 141 14.77 0.06 4.28
N HIS A 142 14.97 -0.86 3.35
CA HIS A 142 16.27 -1.06 2.72
C HIS A 142 16.62 0.09 1.77
N TYR A 143 15.64 0.63 1.04
CA TYR A 143 15.89 1.78 0.16
C TYR A 143 16.14 3.07 0.94
N SER A 144 15.51 3.24 2.09
CA SER A 144 15.68 4.44 2.91
C SER A 144 16.78 4.33 3.96
N ARG A 145 17.50 3.20 4.03
CA ARG A 145 18.44 2.92 5.13
C ARG A 145 19.50 4.00 5.27
N LEU A 146 20.18 4.34 4.17
CA LEU A 146 21.24 5.36 4.18
C LEU A 146 20.72 6.75 4.52
N ALA A 147 19.55 7.13 3.99
CA ALA A 147 18.91 8.40 4.30
C ALA A 147 18.46 8.46 5.78
N THR A 148 17.95 7.35 6.31
CA THR A 148 17.55 7.24 7.73
C THR A 148 18.76 7.33 8.65
N ASP A 149 19.85 6.65 8.32
CA ASP A 149 21.11 6.72 9.06
C ASP A 149 21.68 8.16 9.04
N ALA A 150 21.59 8.83 7.89
CA ALA A 150 21.98 10.24 7.77
C ALA A 150 21.08 11.18 8.60
N LEU A 151 19.77 10.93 8.63
CA LEU A 151 18.83 11.68 9.47
C LEU A 151 19.10 11.49 10.97
N HIS A 152 19.45 10.27 11.41
CA HIS A 152 19.86 10.04 12.79
C HIS A 152 21.12 10.84 13.15
N LYS A 153 22.16 10.79 12.31
CA LYS A 153 23.38 11.60 12.49
C LYS A 153 23.10 13.11 12.45
N TRP A 154 22.16 13.55 11.62
CA TRP A 154 21.72 14.94 11.60
C TRP A 154 21.06 15.33 12.93
N HIS A 155 20.19 14.47 13.49
CA HIS A 155 19.57 14.71 14.81
C HIS A 155 20.58 14.74 15.96
N GLU A 156 21.61 13.88 15.92
CA GLU A 156 22.69 13.88 16.92
C GLU A 156 23.52 15.17 16.87
N ARG A 157 23.80 15.69 15.67
CA ARG A 157 24.51 16.97 15.47
C ARG A 157 23.65 18.18 15.83
N ASN A 158 22.34 18.09 15.61
CA ASN A 158 21.39 19.18 15.77
C ASN A 158 20.30 18.86 16.82
N PRO A 159 20.65 18.61 18.10
CA PRO A 159 19.71 18.10 19.10
C PRO A 159 18.62 19.11 19.49
N ARG A 160 18.83 20.41 19.21
CA ARG A 160 17.85 21.48 19.47
C ARG A 160 16.97 21.79 18.26
N ALA A 161 17.27 21.21 17.09
CA ALA A 161 16.52 21.49 15.88
C ALA A 161 15.13 20.85 15.90
N THR A 162 14.13 21.66 15.56
CA THR A 162 12.73 21.21 15.48
C THR A 162 12.17 21.47 14.07
N PRO A 163 12.66 20.74 13.06
CA PRO A 163 12.38 21.03 11.65
C PRO A 163 10.89 20.89 11.27
N THR A 164 10.09 20.18 12.07
CA THR A 164 8.64 20.07 11.87
C THR A 164 7.84 21.23 12.47
N ARG A 165 8.48 22.23 13.10
CA ARG A 165 7.84 23.36 13.79
C ARG A 165 8.54 24.67 13.40
N PRO A 166 8.14 25.32 12.30
CA PRO A 166 8.84 26.50 11.77
C PRO A 166 8.89 27.69 12.75
N ASN A 167 7.96 27.75 13.71
CA ASN A 167 7.87 28.85 14.68
C ASN A 167 8.66 28.61 15.98
N ARG A 168 9.48 27.55 16.07
CA ARG A 168 10.34 27.30 17.23
C ARG A 168 11.80 27.65 16.89
N PRO A 169 12.53 28.33 17.79
CA PRO A 169 13.95 28.60 17.59
C PRO A 169 14.75 27.30 17.57
N GLY A 170 15.77 27.22 16.70
CA GLY A 170 16.76 26.14 16.73
C GLY A 170 17.02 25.40 15.41
N CYS A 171 16.50 25.85 14.27
CA CYS A 171 16.90 25.33 12.96
C CYS A 171 17.35 26.50 12.08
N ASP A 172 18.65 26.58 11.80
CA ASP A 172 19.16 27.50 10.78
C ASP A 172 18.56 27.11 9.41
N PRO A 173 18.25 28.07 8.51
CA PRO A 173 17.91 27.78 7.11
C PRO A 173 18.78 26.70 6.43
N GLU A 174 20.09 26.68 6.67
CA GLU A 174 20.99 25.67 6.08
C GLU A 174 20.74 24.27 6.65
N GLU A 175 20.58 24.16 7.98
CA GLU A 175 20.26 22.90 8.66
C GLU A 175 18.89 22.36 8.23
N TYR A 176 17.92 23.25 8.03
CA TYR A 176 16.59 22.91 7.54
C TYR A 176 16.62 22.42 6.09
N ALA A 177 17.44 23.03 5.24
CA ALA A 177 17.65 22.58 3.86
C ALA A 177 18.30 21.19 3.82
N GLU A 178 19.32 20.94 4.65
CA GLU A 178 19.93 19.61 4.78
C GLU A 178 18.90 18.57 5.25
N TYR A 179 18.12 18.88 6.29
CA TYR A 179 17.05 18.02 6.77
C TYR A 179 16.04 17.67 5.68
N THR A 180 15.52 18.69 4.98
CA THR A 180 14.54 18.51 3.91
C THR A 180 15.08 17.59 2.82
N ARG A 181 16.31 17.83 2.35
CA ARG A 181 16.97 16.98 1.36
C ARG A 181 17.11 15.53 1.84
N LEU A 182 17.46 15.32 3.11
CA LEU A 182 17.57 13.98 3.68
C LEU A 182 16.21 13.29 3.80
N THR A 183 15.16 14.01 4.19
CA THR A 183 13.80 13.46 4.28
C THR A 183 13.20 13.12 2.92
N ASP A 184 13.52 13.89 1.87
CA ASP A 184 13.03 13.64 0.51
C ASP A 184 13.59 12.32 -0.07
N MET A 185 14.74 11.85 0.44
CA MET A 185 15.30 10.55 0.07
C MET A 185 14.68 9.37 0.84
N VAL A 186 13.82 9.63 1.83
CA VAL A 186 13.18 8.57 2.61
C VAL A 186 11.86 8.15 1.96
N VAL A 187 11.82 6.91 1.48
CA VAL A 187 10.59 6.26 1.04
C VAL A 187 9.85 5.72 2.25
N THR A 188 8.69 6.31 2.55
CA THR A 188 7.86 5.90 3.69
C THR A 188 6.74 4.96 3.29
N PRO A 189 6.28 4.05 4.19
CA PRO A 189 5.10 3.24 3.93
C PRO A 189 3.86 4.08 3.60
N GLY A 190 3.68 5.23 4.26
CA GLY A 190 2.56 6.14 3.99
C GLY A 190 2.54 6.65 2.55
N ALA A 191 3.71 6.98 1.98
CA ALA A 191 3.83 7.35 0.58
C ALA A 191 3.47 6.17 -0.34
N ILE A 192 4.00 4.97 -0.06
CA ILE A 192 3.68 3.75 -0.83
C ILE A 192 2.19 3.42 -0.79
N TRP A 193 1.52 3.58 0.35
CA TRP A 193 0.08 3.36 0.43
C TRP A 193 -0.72 4.35 -0.41
N ARG A 194 -0.30 5.63 -0.45
CA ARG A 194 -0.94 6.64 -1.32
C ARG A 194 -0.70 6.34 -2.79
N ASP A 195 0.53 5.99 -3.16
CA ASP A 195 0.88 5.57 -4.53
C ASP A 195 0.03 4.36 -4.94
N ALA A 196 -0.16 3.38 -4.06
CA ALA A 196 -1.00 2.22 -4.31
C ALA A 196 -2.47 2.59 -4.56
N VAL A 197 -3.03 3.50 -3.76
CA VAL A 197 -4.41 3.99 -3.96
C VAL A 197 -4.54 4.70 -5.29
N LYS A 198 -3.63 5.63 -5.60
CA LYS A 198 -3.61 6.37 -6.86
C LYS A 198 -3.52 5.44 -8.07
N THR A 199 -2.54 4.52 -8.04
CA THR A 199 -2.30 3.55 -9.11
C THR A 199 -3.52 2.67 -9.33
N GLY A 200 -4.12 2.15 -8.25
CA GLY A 200 -5.34 1.33 -8.35
C GLY A 200 -6.54 2.10 -8.92
N ILE A 201 -6.70 3.39 -8.57
CA ILE A 201 -7.74 4.25 -9.15
C ILE A 201 -7.51 4.40 -10.65
N THR A 202 -6.29 4.73 -11.07
CA THR A 202 -5.94 4.89 -12.49
C THR A 202 -6.22 3.62 -13.29
N MET A 203 -5.76 2.46 -12.80
CA MET A 203 -6.02 1.17 -13.45
C MET A 203 -7.53 0.89 -13.61
N ALA A 204 -8.32 1.16 -12.57
CA ALA A 204 -9.76 0.95 -12.63
C ALA A 204 -10.46 1.93 -13.60
N GLN A 205 -10.00 3.18 -13.66
CA GLN A 205 -10.52 4.19 -14.58
C GLN A 205 -10.27 3.82 -16.04
N GLU A 206 -9.05 3.38 -16.37
CA GLU A 206 -8.66 2.92 -17.70
C GLU A 206 -9.55 1.76 -18.17
N LEU A 207 -9.77 0.77 -17.30
CA LEU A 207 -10.62 -0.38 -17.61
C LEU A 207 -12.12 -0.04 -17.66
N SER A 208 -12.57 0.94 -16.89
CA SER A 208 -13.98 1.38 -16.91
C SER A 208 -14.35 2.17 -18.17
N SER A 209 -13.34 2.68 -18.88
CA SER A 209 -13.50 3.48 -20.10
C SER A 209 -13.47 2.63 -21.39
N THR A 210 -13.24 1.32 -21.26
CA THR A 210 -13.19 0.34 -22.37
C THR A 210 -14.53 -0.37 -22.50
#